data_AF-A0A060YH46-F1
#
_entry.id   AF-A0A060YH46-F1
#
_cell.length_a   1.000
_cell.length_b   1.000
_cell.length_c   1.000
_cell.angle_alpha   90.00
_cell.angle_beta   90.00
_cell.angle_gamma   90.00
#
_symmetry.space_group_name_H-M   'P 1'
#
loop_
_entity.id
_entity.type
_entity.pdbx_description
1 polymer ?
#
loop_
_entity_poly.entity_id
_entity_poly.type
_entity_poly.pdbx_seq_one_letter_code
_entity_poly.pdbx_strand_id
1 'polypeptide(L)'
;MQQADDWLGVPQVIAPEEIVDPNVDEHSVMTYLSQFPKSKLKPGAPLRSKTLHPKKAKAYGPGIDPRGNMVLKPAEFIVETVEAGLGEVLVYVEDSEGHTEEARVIPNNDKNRTYSVIYLPKVEGLHKVKVMFAGQDIDRSPFVVSVSKAMGDPNKVQARGPGLEPVGNVANKPTYFDIYTAGAGAGDVGVIIVDSQGRRDTVEIILENKGDSIFRCTYCPILKGPHVIYVTFAGQQIPRSPFTVHISEGNTHTHACAHAHTHTHTHTHARKHLCMHTHTHTHTHT
;
A
#
# COMPACT_ATOMS: atom_id res chain seq x y z
N MET A 1 22.53 -26.21 -48.24
CA MET A 1 22.68 -24.97 -49.03
C MET A 1 21.80 -24.91 -50.27
N GLN A 2 21.07 -25.97 -50.64
CA GLN A 2 20.05 -25.98 -51.71
C GLN A 2 19.05 -24.78 -51.61
N GLN A 3 18.68 -24.40 -50.39
CA GLN A 3 17.77 -23.29 -50.11
C GLN A 3 18.27 -21.93 -50.60
N ALA A 4 19.58 -21.69 -50.67
CA ALA A 4 20.14 -20.44 -51.18
C ALA A 4 19.93 -20.32 -52.70
N ASP A 5 20.07 -21.43 -53.42
CA ASP A 5 19.78 -21.49 -54.84
C ASP A 5 18.27 -21.36 -55.09
N ASP A 6 17.47 -22.15 -54.36
CA ASP A 6 16.01 -22.17 -54.48
C ASP A 6 15.35 -20.84 -54.12
N TRP A 7 15.85 -20.10 -53.12
CA TRP A 7 15.18 -18.92 -52.56
C TRP A 7 15.90 -17.60 -52.83
N LEU A 8 17.22 -17.60 -52.99
CA LEU A 8 18.02 -16.39 -53.19
C LEU A 8 18.65 -16.33 -54.59
N GLY A 9 18.56 -17.41 -55.37
CA GLY A 9 19.19 -17.52 -56.70
C GLY A 9 20.71 -17.52 -56.65
N VAL A 10 21.28 -17.87 -55.50
CA VAL A 10 22.72 -18.00 -55.30
C VAL A 10 23.08 -19.47 -55.55
N PRO A 11 23.72 -19.81 -56.67
CA PRO A 11 24.03 -21.20 -57.01
C PRO A 11 25.00 -21.77 -55.97
N GLN A 12 24.81 -23.02 -55.58
CA GLN A 12 25.69 -23.67 -54.61
C GLN A 12 27.05 -23.96 -55.26
N VAL A 13 28.03 -23.09 -55.01
CA VAL A 13 29.42 -23.25 -55.52
C VAL A 13 30.31 -23.96 -54.51
N ILE A 14 29.99 -23.88 -53.21
CA ILE A 14 30.74 -24.49 -52.11
C ILE A 14 29.74 -25.15 -51.16
N ALA A 15 30.01 -26.39 -50.74
CA ALA A 15 29.19 -27.12 -49.78
C ALA A 15 29.41 -26.63 -48.34
N PRO A 16 28.42 -26.76 -47.44
CA PRO A 16 28.56 -26.35 -46.04
C PRO A 16 29.78 -26.93 -45.32
N GLU A 17 30.11 -28.17 -45.64
CA GLU A 17 31.23 -28.91 -45.06
C GLU A 17 32.58 -28.37 -45.57
N GLU A 18 32.60 -27.82 -46.78
CA GLU A 18 33.79 -27.27 -47.45
C GLU A 18 34.09 -25.83 -46.99
N ILE A 19 33.11 -25.08 -46.49
CA ILE A 19 33.33 -23.72 -45.97
C ILE A 19 34.26 -23.70 -44.75
N VAL A 20 34.27 -24.78 -43.97
CA VAL A 20 35.07 -24.93 -42.74
C VAL A 20 36.31 -25.79 -42.94
N ASP A 21 36.56 -26.27 -44.15
CA ASP A 21 37.74 -27.08 -44.48
C ASP A 21 38.95 -26.16 -44.69
N PRO A 22 40.05 -26.31 -43.92
CA PRO A 22 41.26 -25.48 -44.05
C PRO A 22 42.00 -25.67 -45.39
N ASN A 23 41.65 -26.68 -46.19
CA ASN A 23 42.25 -26.92 -47.50
C ASN A 23 41.52 -26.17 -48.63
N VAL A 24 40.39 -25.52 -48.33
CA VAL A 24 39.61 -24.78 -49.33
C VAL A 24 40.14 -23.35 -49.44
N ASP A 25 40.24 -22.86 -50.67
CA ASP A 25 40.74 -21.53 -50.97
C ASP A 25 39.85 -20.44 -50.34
N GLU A 26 40.43 -19.64 -49.45
CA GLU A 26 39.72 -18.57 -48.72
C GLU A 26 39.09 -17.55 -49.68
N HIS A 27 39.74 -17.26 -50.80
CA HIS A 27 39.22 -16.32 -51.80
C HIS A 27 37.93 -16.84 -52.47
N SER A 28 37.84 -18.15 -52.70
CA SER A 28 36.65 -18.82 -53.21
C SER A 28 35.49 -18.78 -52.20
N VAL A 29 35.77 -19.03 -50.92
CA VAL A 29 34.78 -18.93 -49.83
C VAL A 29 34.25 -17.50 -49.71
N MET A 30 35.14 -16.51 -49.71
CA MET A 30 34.76 -15.09 -49.64
C MET A 30 33.96 -14.63 -50.86
N THR A 31 34.33 -15.09 -52.05
CA THR A 31 33.60 -14.78 -53.30
C THR A 31 32.17 -15.33 -53.25
N TYR A 32 32.01 -16.56 -52.76
CA TYR A 32 30.69 -17.17 -52.58
C TYR A 32 29.86 -16.44 -51.51
N LEU A 33 30.44 -16.14 -50.35
CA LEU A 33 29.76 -15.43 -49.25
C LEU A 33 29.36 -13.99 -49.63
N SER A 34 30.13 -13.32 -50.50
CA SER A 34 29.82 -11.96 -50.98
C SER A 34 28.50 -11.86 -51.77
N GLN A 35 27.95 -12.99 -52.22
CA GLN A 35 26.70 -13.05 -53.00
C GLN A 35 25.46 -12.93 -52.10
N PHE A 36 25.57 -13.29 -50.81
CA PHE A 36 24.44 -13.29 -49.88
C PHE A 36 23.93 -11.89 -49.51
N PRO A 37 24.80 -10.89 -49.18
CA PRO A 37 24.34 -9.54 -48.83
C PRO A 37 23.57 -8.82 -49.95
N LYS A 38 23.83 -9.17 -51.22
CA LYS A 38 23.17 -8.57 -52.39
C LYS A 38 21.98 -9.38 -52.90
N SER A 39 21.79 -10.60 -52.39
CA SER A 39 20.73 -11.48 -52.85
C SER A 39 19.35 -11.00 -52.36
N LYS A 40 18.36 -11.08 -53.25
CA LYS A 40 16.95 -10.78 -52.93
C LYS A 40 16.18 -12.09 -52.98
N LEU A 41 15.18 -12.22 -52.10
CA LEU A 41 14.30 -13.38 -52.10
C LEU A 41 13.54 -13.47 -53.43
N LYS A 42 13.54 -14.66 -54.03
CA LYS A 42 12.72 -15.00 -55.20
C LYS A 42 11.23 -14.90 -54.83
N PRO A 43 10.36 -14.44 -55.75
CA PRO A 43 8.90 -14.47 -55.54
C PRO A 43 8.44 -15.90 -55.23
N GLY A 44 7.83 -16.13 -54.06
CA GLY A 44 7.40 -17.46 -53.61
C GLY A 44 8.38 -18.17 -52.66
N ALA A 45 9.57 -17.62 -52.40
CA ALA A 45 10.39 -18.06 -51.27
C ALA A 45 9.57 -17.91 -49.97
N PRO A 46 9.55 -18.91 -49.07
CA PRO A 46 8.83 -18.81 -47.81
C PRO A 46 9.48 -17.73 -46.95
N LEU A 47 8.99 -16.49 -47.08
CA LEU A 47 9.13 -15.49 -46.02
C LEU A 47 8.50 -16.15 -44.81
N ARG A 48 9.31 -16.43 -43.79
CA ARG A 48 8.80 -16.90 -42.51
C ARG A 48 8.13 -15.71 -41.82
N SER A 49 7.07 -15.15 -42.42
CA SER A 49 6.06 -14.44 -41.63
C SER A 49 5.45 -15.54 -40.78
N LYS A 50 6.00 -15.74 -39.57
CA LYS A 50 5.30 -16.51 -38.54
C LYS A 50 3.90 -15.92 -38.53
N THR A 51 2.89 -16.70 -38.89
CA THR A 51 1.52 -16.22 -38.90
C THR A 51 1.19 -15.90 -37.44
N LEU A 52 1.24 -14.62 -37.09
CA LEU A 52 0.95 -14.14 -35.75
C LEU A 52 -0.55 -13.94 -35.65
N HIS A 53 -1.12 -14.32 -34.51
CA HIS A 53 -2.53 -14.15 -34.23
C HIS A 53 -2.70 -13.34 -32.93
N PRO A 54 -2.47 -12.02 -32.93
CA PRO A 54 -2.56 -11.19 -31.72
C PRO A 54 -3.90 -11.33 -30.99
N LYS A 55 -5.00 -11.51 -31.72
CA LYS A 55 -6.35 -11.71 -31.15
C LYS A 55 -6.54 -13.07 -30.46
N LYS A 56 -5.60 -14.00 -30.60
CA LYS A 56 -5.61 -15.27 -29.86
C LYS A 56 -4.79 -15.20 -28.56
N ALA A 57 -4.08 -14.10 -28.30
CA ALA A 57 -3.46 -13.88 -27.00
C ALA A 57 -4.55 -13.53 -25.97
N LYS A 58 -4.45 -14.10 -24.77
CA LYS A 58 -5.44 -13.93 -23.71
C LYS A 58 -4.77 -13.29 -22.51
N ALA A 59 -5.40 -12.26 -21.95
CA ALA A 59 -4.99 -11.68 -20.68
C ALA A 59 -6.07 -11.92 -19.63
N TYR A 60 -5.64 -12.28 -18.41
CA TYR A 60 -6.52 -12.52 -17.25
C TYR A 60 -5.75 -12.33 -15.94
N GLY A 61 -6.44 -11.88 -14.89
CA GLY A 61 -5.88 -11.68 -13.56
C GLY A 61 -6.40 -10.40 -12.89
N PRO A 62 -6.15 -10.23 -11.58
CA PRO A 62 -6.71 -9.14 -10.80
C PRO A 62 -6.28 -7.75 -11.29
N GLY A 63 -5.07 -7.63 -11.85
CA GLY A 63 -4.55 -6.39 -12.40
C GLY A 63 -5.29 -5.86 -13.64
N ILE A 64 -6.17 -6.65 -14.25
CA ILE A 64 -7.04 -6.18 -15.35
C ILE A 64 -8.52 -6.36 -15.04
N ASP A 65 -8.86 -6.75 -13.81
CA ASP A 65 -10.26 -6.78 -13.37
C ASP A 65 -10.80 -5.35 -13.23
N PRO A 66 -12.07 -5.10 -13.60
CA PRO A 66 -12.64 -3.75 -13.56
C PRO A 66 -12.61 -3.09 -12.17
N ARG A 67 -12.49 -3.87 -11.10
CA ARG A 67 -12.53 -3.43 -9.70
C ARG A 67 -11.53 -4.24 -8.87
N GLY A 68 -11.07 -3.65 -7.76
CA GLY A 68 -10.22 -4.30 -6.77
C GLY A 68 -8.76 -3.83 -6.78
N ASN A 69 -8.34 -3.10 -7.81
CA ASN A 69 -7.02 -2.49 -7.87
C ASN A 69 -6.95 -1.26 -6.96
N MET A 70 -5.80 -1.06 -6.31
CA MET A 70 -5.59 0.00 -5.33
C MET A 70 -4.33 0.80 -5.64
N VAL A 71 -4.37 2.10 -5.35
CA VAL A 71 -3.21 3.00 -5.41
C VAL A 71 -2.06 2.45 -4.56
N LEU A 72 -0.84 2.44 -5.09
CA LEU A 72 0.38 1.94 -4.46
C LEU A 72 0.35 0.45 -4.05
N LYS A 73 -0.61 -0.33 -4.56
CA LYS A 73 -0.59 -1.80 -4.47
C LYS A 73 -0.23 -2.40 -5.83
N PRO A 74 0.67 -3.40 -5.88
CA PRO A 74 0.99 -4.06 -7.13
C PRO A 74 -0.26 -4.71 -7.73
N ALA A 75 -0.53 -4.39 -8.98
CA ALA A 75 -1.59 -4.97 -9.80
C ALA A 75 -0.96 -5.97 -10.76
N GLU A 76 -1.35 -7.24 -10.65
CA GLU A 76 -0.71 -8.36 -11.34
C GLU A 76 -1.70 -9.10 -12.25
N PHE A 77 -1.25 -9.50 -13.43
CA PHE A 77 -2.03 -10.35 -14.31
C PHE A 77 -1.13 -11.18 -15.24
N ILE A 78 -1.71 -12.13 -15.95
CA ILE A 78 -1.01 -13.05 -16.85
C ILE A 78 -1.47 -12.80 -18.28
N VAL A 79 -0.51 -12.87 -19.21
CA VAL A 79 -0.77 -12.90 -20.65
C VAL A 79 -0.32 -14.27 -21.21
N GLU A 80 -1.25 -15.01 -21.81
CA GLU A 80 -1.01 -16.29 -22.47
C GLU A 80 -0.92 -16.09 -23.99
N THR A 81 0.14 -16.64 -24.62
CA THR A 81 0.44 -16.42 -26.05
C THR A 81 0.51 -17.69 -26.90
N VAL A 82 0.18 -18.87 -26.34
CA VAL A 82 0.30 -20.16 -27.05
C VAL A 82 -0.32 -20.12 -28.45
N GLU A 83 -1.55 -19.64 -28.53
CA GLU A 83 -2.31 -19.60 -29.78
C GLU A 83 -1.94 -18.40 -30.68
N ALA A 84 -1.23 -17.40 -30.14
CA ALA A 84 -0.87 -16.16 -30.83
C ALA A 84 0.44 -16.28 -31.62
N GLY A 85 1.33 -17.19 -31.23
CA GLY A 85 2.60 -17.45 -31.90
C GLY A 85 3.82 -17.04 -31.06
N LEU A 86 4.92 -16.66 -31.71
CA LEU A 86 6.13 -16.17 -31.05
C LEU A 86 6.29 -14.69 -31.35
N GLY A 87 6.08 -13.84 -30.34
CA GLY A 87 6.14 -12.39 -30.46
C GLY A 87 6.40 -11.74 -29.10
N GLU A 88 6.67 -10.44 -29.13
CA GLU A 88 6.88 -9.61 -27.95
C GLU A 88 5.53 -9.22 -27.31
N VAL A 89 5.50 -9.15 -25.98
CA VAL A 89 4.35 -8.64 -25.21
C VAL A 89 4.75 -7.30 -24.60
N LEU A 90 3.98 -6.26 -24.90
CA LEU A 90 4.14 -4.92 -24.33
C LEU A 90 2.86 -4.52 -23.61
N VAL A 91 2.99 -3.85 -22.47
CA VAL A 91 1.85 -3.40 -21.67
C VAL A 91 2.07 -1.95 -21.24
N TYR A 92 1.09 -1.11 -21.56
CA TYR A 92 1.06 0.29 -21.15
C TYR A 92 -0.15 0.55 -20.25
N VAL A 93 0.03 1.36 -19.21
CA VAL A 93 -1.02 1.75 -18.28
C VAL A 93 -1.18 3.26 -18.37
N GLU A 94 -2.34 3.71 -18.84
CA GLU A 94 -2.75 5.12 -18.85
C GLU A 94 -3.56 5.38 -17.57
N ASP A 95 -3.12 6.33 -16.75
CA ASP A 95 -3.86 6.76 -15.55
C ASP A 95 -5.03 7.70 -15.89
N SER A 96 -5.81 8.09 -14.88
CA SER A 96 -6.94 9.00 -15.05
C SER A 96 -6.54 10.44 -15.39
N GLU A 97 -5.26 10.80 -15.22
CA GLU A 97 -4.69 12.11 -15.54
C GLU A 97 -4.09 12.14 -16.96
N GLY A 98 -4.02 10.99 -17.63
CA GLY A 98 -3.48 10.83 -18.98
C GLY A 98 -2.00 10.47 -19.03
N HIS A 99 -1.32 10.25 -17.89
CA HIS A 99 0.05 9.76 -17.89
C HIS A 99 0.08 8.28 -18.26
N THR A 100 1.00 7.92 -19.15
CA THR A 100 1.19 6.54 -19.61
C THR A 100 2.53 6.00 -19.10
N GLU A 101 2.49 4.86 -18.42
CA GLU A 101 3.68 4.14 -17.95
C GLU A 101 3.73 2.74 -18.55
N GLU A 102 4.94 2.25 -18.84
CA GLU A 102 5.15 0.86 -19.27
C GLU A 102 5.17 -0.07 -18.06
N ALA A 103 4.34 -1.12 -18.09
CA ALA A 103 4.29 -2.11 -17.03
C ALA A 103 5.45 -3.11 -17.16
N ARG A 104 5.87 -3.69 -16.03
CA ARG A 104 6.93 -4.69 -16.02
C ARG A 104 6.39 -6.03 -16.50
N VAL A 105 6.94 -6.53 -17.61
CA VAL A 105 6.59 -7.84 -18.19
C VAL A 105 7.73 -8.84 -17.96
N ILE A 106 7.41 -10.02 -17.42
CA ILE A 106 8.37 -11.08 -17.11
C ILE A 106 7.94 -12.36 -17.84
N PRO A 107 8.74 -12.90 -18.78
CA PRO A 107 8.44 -14.18 -19.41
C PRO A 107 8.64 -15.34 -18.43
N ASN A 108 7.65 -16.23 -18.29
CA ASN A 108 7.72 -17.38 -17.38
C ASN A 108 8.35 -18.62 -18.03
N ASN A 109 8.51 -18.62 -19.36
CA ASN A 109 9.08 -19.71 -20.16
C ASN A 109 8.46 -21.10 -19.87
N ASP A 110 7.15 -21.13 -19.61
CA ASP A 110 6.39 -22.34 -19.36
C ASP A 110 5.81 -22.94 -20.67
N LYS A 111 5.19 -24.12 -20.57
CA LYS A 111 4.53 -24.79 -21.71
C LYS A 111 3.42 -23.94 -22.32
N ASN A 112 2.81 -23.06 -21.51
CA ASN A 112 1.73 -22.17 -21.90
C ASN A 112 2.23 -20.81 -22.42
N ARG A 113 3.55 -20.61 -22.58
CA ARG A 113 4.15 -19.35 -23.05
C ARG A 113 3.50 -18.13 -22.39
N THR A 114 3.46 -18.15 -21.07
CA THR A 114 2.86 -17.09 -20.25
C THR A 114 3.87 -16.01 -19.90
N TYR A 115 3.34 -14.81 -19.73
CA TYR A 115 4.06 -13.63 -19.27
C TYR A 115 3.36 -13.09 -18.03
N SER A 116 4.12 -12.92 -16.95
CA SER A 116 3.66 -12.26 -15.73
C SER A 116 3.83 -10.76 -15.89
N VAL A 117 2.74 -10.01 -15.70
CA VAL A 117 2.75 -8.55 -15.82
C VAL A 117 2.42 -7.94 -14.47
N ILE A 118 3.18 -6.92 -14.08
CA ILE A 118 3.00 -6.20 -12.82
C ILE A 118 3.18 -4.70 -13.04
N TYR A 119 2.26 -3.91 -12.49
CA TYR A 119 2.34 -2.46 -12.47
C TYR A 119 1.89 -1.90 -11.12
N LEU A 120 2.24 -0.64 -10.86
CA LEU A 120 1.95 0.04 -9.60
C LEU A 120 1.16 1.32 -9.87
N PRO A 121 -0.18 1.32 -9.70
CA PRO A 121 -0.99 2.52 -9.88
C PRO A 121 -0.59 3.60 -8.89
N LYS A 122 -0.38 4.84 -9.34
CA LYS A 122 0.00 5.97 -8.46
C LYS A 122 -1.16 6.91 -8.15
N VAL A 123 -2.15 6.93 -9.05
CA VAL A 123 -3.29 7.85 -9.00
C VAL A 123 -4.59 7.06 -8.82
N GLU A 124 -5.57 7.63 -8.13
CA GLU A 124 -6.91 7.03 -8.03
C GLU A 124 -7.74 7.33 -9.29
N GLY A 125 -8.64 6.43 -9.67
CA GLY A 125 -9.57 6.66 -10.77
C GLY A 125 -9.53 5.58 -11.84
N LEU A 126 -10.08 5.90 -13.01
CA LEU A 126 -10.19 4.97 -14.13
C LEU A 126 -8.87 4.91 -14.90
N HIS A 127 -8.25 3.75 -14.95
CA HIS A 127 -7.04 3.51 -15.73
C HIS A 127 -7.36 2.64 -16.95
N LYS A 128 -6.59 2.79 -18.03
CA LYS A 128 -6.65 1.94 -19.22
C LYS A 128 -5.36 1.12 -19.32
N VAL A 129 -5.48 -0.19 -19.20
CA VAL A 129 -4.36 -1.14 -19.36
C VAL A 129 -4.39 -1.65 -20.80
N LYS A 130 -3.47 -1.18 -21.62
CA LYS A 130 -3.31 -1.58 -23.01
C LYS A 130 -2.31 -2.73 -23.11
N VAL A 131 -2.77 -3.87 -23.64
CA VAL A 131 -1.95 -5.07 -23.81
C VAL A 131 -1.75 -5.33 -25.30
N MET A 132 -0.49 -5.40 -25.72
CA MET A 132 -0.11 -5.56 -27.12
C MET A 132 0.75 -6.82 -27.30
N PHE A 133 0.52 -7.52 -28.40
CA PHE A 133 1.33 -8.64 -28.86
C PHE A 133 1.86 -8.36 -30.27
N ALA A 134 3.18 -8.40 -30.43
CA ALA A 134 3.87 -8.09 -31.70
C ALA A 134 3.41 -6.76 -32.34
N GLY A 135 3.26 -5.72 -31.51
CA GLY A 135 2.84 -4.38 -31.95
C GLY A 135 1.34 -4.20 -32.20
N GLN A 136 0.50 -5.22 -31.98
CA GLN A 136 -0.95 -5.14 -32.17
C GLN A 136 -1.70 -5.40 -30.87
N ASP A 137 -2.82 -4.70 -30.66
CA ASP A 137 -3.69 -4.93 -29.51
C ASP A 137 -4.27 -6.35 -29.49
N ILE A 138 -4.21 -6.99 -28.33
CA ILE A 138 -4.83 -8.31 -28.12
C ILE A 138 -6.36 -8.19 -28.09
N ASP A 139 -7.05 -9.31 -27.90
CA ASP A 139 -8.50 -9.25 -27.68
C ASP A 139 -8.85 -8.58 -26.35
N ARG A 140 -9.91 -7.76 -26.35
CA ARG A 140 -10.39 -6.92 -25.22
C ARG A 140 -9.44 -5.82 -24.72
N SER A 141 -8.25 -5.66 -25.31
CA SER A 141 -7.41 -4.47 -25.05
C SER A 141 -8.05 -3.22 -25.68
N PRO A 142 -8.09 -2.07 -24.97
CA PRO A 142 -7.59 -1.85 -23.61
C PRO A 142 -8.57 -2.31 -22.53
N PHE A 143 -8.04 -2.79 -21.41
CA PHE A 143 -8.81 -3.14 -20.21
C PHE A 143 -9.02 -1.89 -19.35
N VAL A 144 -10.27 -1.62 -19.02
CA VAL A 144 -10.63 -0.48 -18.17
C VAL A 144 -10.71 -0.95 -16.71
N VAL A 145 -9.85 -0.40 -15.85
CA VAL A 145 -9.76 -0.78 -14.44
C VAL A 145 -10.02 0.41 -13.53
N SER A 146 -10.82 0.21 -12.48
CA SER A 146 -11.04 1.20 -11.44
C SER A 146 -10.01 1.00 -10.32
N VAL A 147 -9.14 2.00 -10.14
CA VAL A 147 -8.14 2.04 -9.08
C VAL A 147 -8.69 2.88 -7.92
N SER A 148 -8.95 2.25 -6.79
CA SER A 148 -9.38 2.95 -5.57
C SER A 148 -8.18 3.43 -4.75
N LYS A 149 -8.35 4.46 -3.91
CA LYS A 149 -7.37 4.76 -2.85
C LYS A 149 -7.05 3.48 -2.07
N ALA A 150 -5.77 3.30 -1.73
CA ALA A 150 -5.36 2.35 -0.69
C ALA A 150 -5.78 2.88 0.70
N MET A 151 -7.08 3.09 0.88
CA MET A 151 -7.66 3.28 2.19
C MET A 151 -7.65 1.90 2.86
N GLY A 152 -7.03 1.80 4.03
CA GLY A 152 -7.22 0.64 4.88
C GLY A 152 -8.71 0.45 5.19
N ASP A 153 -9.11 -0.79 5.46
CA ASP A 153 -10.49 -1.21 5.66
C ASP A 153 -10.99 -0.77 7.05
N PRO A 154 -11.85 0.27 7.16
CA PRO A 154 -12.36 0.74 8.45
C PRO A 154 -13.20 -0.33 9.16
N ASN A 155 -13.77 -1.30 8.43
CA ASN A 155 -14.59 -2.36 9.03
C ASN A 155 -13.77 -3.35 9.88
N LYS A 156 -12.45 -3.36 9.68
CA LYS A 156 -11.52 -4.16 10.48
C LYS A 156 -10.98 -3.42 11.69
N VAL A 157 -11.35 -2.14 11.87
CA VAL A 157 -10.94 -1.34 13.02
C VAL A 157 -11.96 -1.46 14.14
N GLN A 158 -11.48 -1.62 15.36
CA GLN A 158 -12.31 -1.66 16.57
C GLN A 158 -11.82 -0.63 17.58
N ALA A 159 -12.74 0.11 18.21
CA ALA A 159 -12.43 0.96 19.36
C ALA A 159 -13.13 0.43 20.62
N ARG A 160 -12.41 0.39 21.74
CA ARG A 160 -12.93 -0.06 23.04
C ARG A 160 -12.15 0.54 24.20
N GLY A 161 -12.82 0.73 25.34
CA GLY A 161 -12.21 1.25 26.57
C GLY A 161 -13.20 2.09 27.38
N PRO A 162 -12.81 2.48 28.60
CA PRO A 162 -13.71 3.18 29.53
C PRO A 162 -14.24 4.51 28.98
N GLY A 163 -13.46 5.22 28.16
CA GLY A 163 -13.87 6.47 27.50
C GLY A 163 -14.95 6.31 26.43
N LEU A 164 -15.31 5.09 26.02
CA LEU A 164 -16.41 4.83 25.09
C LEU A 164 -17.64 4.22 25.78
N GLU A 165 -17.56 3.96 27.08
CA GLU A 165 -18.69 3.42 27.84
C GLU A 165 -19.82 4.47 27.93
N PRO A 166 -21.09 4.08 27.72
CA PRO A 166 -22.21 5.02 27.72
C PRO A 166 -22.36 5.82 29.02
N VAL A 167 -21.85 5.28 30.14
CA VAL A 167 -21.91 5.85 31.49
C VAL A 167 -20.59 5.59 32.24
N GLY A 168 -20.33 6.36 33.30
CA GLY A 168 -19.16 6.20 34.18
C GLY A 168 -18.00 7.15 33.90
N ASN A 169 -18.10 7.96 32.85
CA ASN A 169 -17.16 9.04 32.56
C ASN A 169 -17.55 10.31 33.34
N VAL A 170 -16.57 11.03 33.87
CA VAL A 170 -16.76 12.13 34.83
C VAL A 170 -16.09 13.41 34.31
N ALA A 171 -16.75 14.56 34.45
CA ALA A 171 -16.18 15.85 34.05
C ALA A 171 -14.89 16.16 34.82
N ASN A 172 -13.92 16.77 34.15
CA ASN A 172 -12.57 17.09 34.63
C ASN A 172 -11.71 15.88 35.04
N LYS A 173 -12.11 14.66 34.67
CA LYS A 173 -11.34 13.44 34.90
C LYS A 173 -10.90 12.86 33.55
N PRO A 174 -9.59 12.66 33.32
CA PRO A 174 -9.12 12.05 32.09
C PRO A 174 -9.60 10.60 31.97
N THR A 175 -9.97 10.21 30.76
CA THR A 175 -10.37 8.85 30.39
C THR A 175 -9.73 8.47 29.06
N TYR A 176 -9.80 7.20 28.66
CA TYR A 176 -9.15 6.72 27.45
C TYR A 176 -9.92 5.58 26.78
N PHE A 177 -9.59 5.36 25.51
CA PHE A 177 -9.96 4.16 24.78
C PHE A 177 -8.87 3.78 23.78
N ASP A 178 -8.80 2.50 23.45
CA ASP A 178 -7.83 1.95 22.51
C ASP A 178 -8.52 1.64 21.18
N ILE A 179 -7.83 1.94 20.08
CA ILE A 179 -8.24 1.74 18.69
C ILE A 179 -7.29 0.70 18.09
N TYR A 180 -7.85 -0.44 17.70
CA TYR A 180 -7.14 -1.57 17.14
C TYR A 180 -7.28 -1.56 15.62
N THR A 181 -6.18 -1.39 14.89
CA THR A 181 -6.14 -1.30 13.43
C THR A 181 -5.49 -2.53 12.78
N ALA A 182 -5.25 -3.59 13.56
CA ALA A 182 -4.63 -4.82 13.08
C ALA A 182 -5.45 -5.42 11.92
N GLY A 183 -4.79 -5.65 10.78
CA GLY A 183 -5.43 -6.20 9.58
C GLY A 183 -6.28 -5.22 8.77
N ALA A 184 -6.45 -3.97 9.23
CA ALA A 184 -7.13 -2.92 8.49
C ALA A 184 -6.28 -2.36 7.34
N GLY A 185 -4.94 -2.46 7.43
CA GLY A 185 -4.04 -1.93 6.40
C GLY A 185 -3.51 -0.55 6.77
N ALA A 186 -2.99 0.20 5.79
CA ALA A 186 -2.46 1.54 6.02
C ALA A 186 -3.60 2.58 6.03
N GLY A 187 -3.58 3.49 6.99
CA GLY A 187 -4.57 4.56 7.10
C GLY A 187 -4.38 5.40 8.35
N ASP A 188 -4.79 6.66 8.28
CA ASP A 188 -4.73 7.58 9.42
C ASP A 188 -5.93 7.35 10.35
N VAL A 189 -5.68 7.40 11.65
CA VAL A 189 -6.71 7.38 12.69
C VAL A 189 -7.14 8.80 13.02
N GLY A 190 -8.43 9.08 12.97
CA GLY A 190 -9.02 10.35 13.38
C GLY A 190 -9.97 10.18 14.56
N VAL A 191 -9.97 11.14 15.48
CA VAL A 191 -10.94 11.22 16.59
C VAL A 191 -11.49 12.63 16.68
N ILE A 192 -12.82 12.76 16.76
CA ILE A 192 -13.51 14.03 16.99
C ILE A 192 -14.49 13.82 18.13
N ILE A 193 -14.45 14.70 19.14
CA ILE A 193 -15.40 14.67 20.25
C ILE A 193 -16.27 15.91 20.17
N VAL A 194 -17.59 15.71 20.08
CA VAL A 194 -18.59 16.77 20.13
C VAL A 194 -19.11 16.84 21.56
N ASP A 195 -18.96 18.01 22.20
CA ASP A 195 -19.45 18.25 23.56
C ASP A 195 -20.99 18.35 23.64
N SER A 196 -21.51 18.46 24.86
CA SER A 196 -22.96 18.56 25.11
C SER A 196 -23.62 19.82 24.55
N GLN A 197 -22.83 20.78 24.07
CA GLN A 197 -23.28 22.00 23.40
C GLN A 197 -23.04 21.96 21.88
N GLY A 198 -22.58 20.82 21.34
CA GLY A 198 -22.32 20.65 19.91
C GLY A 198 -20.96 21.16 19.42
N ARG A 199 -20.05 21.55 20.32
CA ARG A 199 -18.73 22.11 19.96
C ARG A 199 -17.68 21.01 19.86
N ARG A 200 -16.73 21.16 18.93
CA ARG A 200 -15.70 20.14 18.61
C ARG A 200 -14.33 20.40 19.20
N ASP A 201 -14.06 21.64 19.61
CA ASP A 201 -12.71 22.10 19.98
C ASP A 201 -12.53 22.32 21.49
N THR A 202 -13.49 21.85 22.28
CA THR A 202 -13.55 22.11 23.73
C THR A 202 -12.98 20.97 24.57
N VAL A 203 -12.76 19.80 23.96
CA VAL A 203 -12.21 18.63 24.61
C VAL A 203 -10.80 18.42 24.09
N GLU A 204 -9.82 18.46 24.97
CA GLU A 204 -8.44 18.15 24.64
C GLU A 204 -8.32 16.64 24.38
N ILE A 205 -7.73 16.29 23.23
CA ILE A 205 -7.53 14.92 22.78
C ILE A 205 -6.05 14.68 22.56
N ILE A 206 -5.53 13.61 23.14
CA ILE A 206 -4.17 13.13 22.93
C ILE A 206 -4.28 11.76 22.27
N LEU A 207 -3.81 11.65 21.03
CA LEU A 207 -3.76 10.40 20.28
C LEU A 207 -2.33 9.88 20.22
N GLU A 208 -2.08 8.76 20.88
CA GLU A 208 -0.75 8.13 20.97
C GLU A 208 -0.72 6.83 20.17
N ASN A 209 0.30 6.63 19.33
CA ASN A 209 0.57 5.33 18.72
C ASN A 209 1.34 4.46 19.74
N LYS A 210 0.74 3.37 20.18
CA LYS A 210 1.35 2.43 21.15
C LYS A 210 2.20 1.34 20.50
N GLY A 211 2.28 1.32 19.17
CA GLY A 211 2.86 0.20 18.42
C GLY A 211 1.85 -0.92 18.21
N ASP A 212 2.26 -1.97 17.50
CA ASP A 212 1.48 -3.20 17.27
C ASP A 212 0.05 -2.97 16.72
N SER A 213 -0.13 -1.93 15.89
CA SER A 213 -1.44 -1.54 15.34
C SER A 213 -2.47 -1.13 16.41
N ILE A 214 -2.01 -0.55 17.52
CA ILE A 214 -2.84 -0.01 18.60
C ILE A 214 -2.58 1.49 18.77
N PHE A 215 -3.65 2.27 18.76
CA PHE A 215 -3.63 3.69 19.11
C PHE A 215 -4.42 3.92 20.39
N ARG A 216 -3.88 4.71 21.31
CA ARG A 216 -4.58 5.12 22.52
C ARG A 216 -5.05 6.56 22.38
N CYS A 217 -6.35 6.77 22.46
CA CYS A 217 -6.93 8.09 22.56
C CYS A 217 -7.22 8.39 24.04
N THR A 218 -6.63 9.45 24.57
CA THR A 218 -6.90 9.97 25.90
C THR A 218 -7.58 11.33 25.77
N TYR A 219 -8.64 11.57 26.53
CA TYR A 219 -9.32 12.86 26.53
C TYR A 219 -9.83 13.25 27.93
N CYS A 220 -9.99 14.54 28.17
CA CYS A 220 -10.52 15.08 29.43
C CYS A 220 -11.79 15.90 29.16
N PRO A 221 -13.00 15.35 29.41
CA PRO A 221 -14.24 16.08 29.17
C PRO A 221 -14.45 17.16 30.22
N ILE A 222 -14.75 18.39 29.80
CA ILE A 222 -14.94 19.52 30.72
C ILE A 222 -16.41 19.69 31.10
N LEU A 223 -17.32 19.48 30.15
CA LEU A 223 -18.76 19.67 30.35
C LEU A 223 -19.44 18.38 30.75
N LYS A 224 -20.43 18.48 31.65
CA LYS A 224 -21.38 17.40 31.89
C LYS A 224 -22.36 17.25 30.72
N GLY A 225 -22.98 16.08 30.62
CA GLY A 225 -24.02 15.79 29.64
C GLY A 225 -23.56 14.89 28.49
N PRO A 226 -24.42 14.69 27.47
CA PRO A 226 -24.14 13.78 26.37
C PRO A 226 -23.01 14.32 25.50
N HIS A 227 -22.01 13.49 25.22
CA HIS A 227 -20.94 13.75 24.26
C HIS A 227 -20.99 12.70 23.15
N VAL A 228 -20.59 13.07 21.94
CA VAL A 228 -20.57 12.17 20.78
C VAL A 228 -19.15 12.06 20.25
N ILE A 229 -18.62 10.84 20.23
CA ILE A 229 -17.25 10.54 19.81
C ILE A 229 -17.29 9.87 18.44
N TYR A 230 -16.66 10.52 17.47
CA TYR A 230 -16.45 10.01 16.13
C TYR A 230 -15.04 9.45 16.03
N VAL A 231 -14.91 8.23 15.52
CA VAL A 231 -13.64 7.57 15.26
C VAL A 231 -13.61 7.18 13.80
N THR A 232 -12.57 7.64 13.09
CA THR A 232 -12.38 7.38 11.67
C THR A 232 -11.05 6.67 11.43
N PHE A 233 -11.02 5.86 10.38
CA PHE A 233 -9.83 5.22 9.86
C PHE A 233 -9.80 5.40 8.36
N ALA A 234 -8.67 5.89 7.83
CA ALA A 234 -8.54 6.24 6.42
C ALA A 234 -9.76 7.09 5.96
N GLY A 235 -10.07 8.16 6.69
CA GLY A 235 -11.16 9.10 6.36
C GLY A 235 -12.60 8.56 6.46
N GLN A 236 -12.81 7.28 6.78
CA GLN A 236 -14.13 6.66 6.92
C GLN A 236 -14.44 6.30 8.38
N GLN A 237 -15.71 6.34 8.78
CA GLN A 237 -16.12 5.95 10.14
C GLN A 237 -15.95 4.45 10.36
N ILE A 238 -15.43 4.07 11.53
CA ILE A 238 -15.30 2.66 11.92
C ILE A 238 -16.65 2.10 12.37
N PRO A 239 -16.83 0.77 12.40
CA PRO A 239 -18.03 0.15 12.98
C PRO A 239 -18.30 0.66 14.40
N ARG A 240 -19.58 0.86 14.71
CA ARG A 240 -20.10 1.43 15.97
C ARG A 240 -19.78 2.90 16.23
N SER A 241 -19.01 3.56 15.38
CA SER A 241 -18.95 5.03 15.40
C SER A 241 -20.22 5.59 14.75
N PRO A 242 -20.83 6.66 15.31
CA PRO A 242 -20.42 7.40 16.50
C PRO A 242 -20.77 6.70 17.83
N PHE A 243 -19.98 6.99 18.87
CA PHE A 243 -20.21 6.54 20.24
C PHE A 243 -20.84 7.67 21.07
N THR A 244 -21.96 7.41 21.73
CA THR A 244 -22.60 8.36 22.64
C THR A 244 -22.23 8.03 24.08
N VAL A 245 -21.64 8.99 24.80
CA VAL A 245 -21.23 8.84 26.20
C VAL A 245 -21.85 9.93 27.06
N HIS A 246 -22.27 9.59 28.28
CA HIS A 246 -22.82 10.54 29.24
C HIS A 246 -21.77 10.88 30.29
N ILE A 247 -21.36 12.15 30.30
CA ILE A 247 -20.40 12.68 31.28
C ILE A 247 -21.16 13.16 32.51
N SER A 248 -20.86 12.57 33.68
CA SER A 248 -21.44 13.00 34.96
C SER A 248 -20.70 14.21 35.53
N GLU A 249 -21.31 14.89 36.50
CA GLU A 249 -20.63 15.92 37.27
C GLU A 249 -19.40 15.34 37.98
N GLY A 250 -18.27 16.05 37.86
CA GLY A 250 -17.12 15.81 38.71
C GLY A 250 -17.27 16.60 40.00
N ASN A 251 -16.97 15.97 41.14
CA ASN A 251 -16.79 16.73 42.38
C ASN A 251 -15.58 17.64 42.19
N THR A 252 -15.80 18.90 41.86
CA THR A 252 -14.84 19.96 42.14
C THR A 252 -14.84 20.18 43.64
N HIS A 253 -14.21 19.28 44.41
CA HIS A 253 -13.63 19.72 45.66
C HIS A 253 -12.50 20.64 45.26
N THR A 254 -12.83 21.94 45.15
CA THR A 254 -11.87 22.99 45.38
C THR A 254 -11.25 22.69 46.73
N HIS A 255 -10.08 22.05 46.74
CA HIS A 255 -9.17 22.21 47.85
C HIS A 255 -8.75 23.68 47.81
N ALA A 256 -9.61 24.57 48.33
CA ALA A 256 -9.12 25.73 49.03
C ALA A 256 -8.25 25.13 50.13
N CYS A 257 -6.94 25.09 49.85
CA CYS A 257 -5.93 24.76 50.82
C CYS A 257 -6.06 25.82 51.92
N ALA A 258 -6.90 25.54 52.92
CA ALA A 258 -6.77 26.18 54.21
C ALA A 258 -5.39 25.73 54.69
N HIS A 259 -4.40 26.60 54.53
CA HIS A 259 -3.09 26.44 55.14
C HIS A 259 -3.28 26.37 56.65
N ALA A 260 -3.48 25.16 57.17
CA ALA A 260 -3.14 24.86 58.55
C ALA A 260 -1.61 24.82 58.61
N HIS A 261 -1.00 25.98 58.88
CA HIS A 261 0.40 26.03 59.25
C HIS A 261 0.58 25.35 60.60
N THR A 262 0.94 24.07 60.61
CA THR A 262 1.52 23.43 61.80
C THR A 262 2.97 23.87 61.92
N HIS A 263 3.23 24.83 62.81
CA HIS A 263 4.58 25.18 63.24
C HIS A 263 5.09 24.13 64.22
N THR A 264 6.12 23.37 63.83
CA THR A 264 6.87 22.51 64.75
C THR A 264 8.09 23.29 65.25
N HIS A 265 8.07 23.73 66.52
CA HIS A 265 9.25 24.32 67.16
C HIS A 265 10.11 23.23 67.79
N THR A 266 11.32 23.02 67.25
CA THR A 266 12.34 22.15 67.85
C THR A 266 13.32 23.02 68.65
N HIS A 267 13.30 22.93 69.97
CA HIS A 267 14.29 23.58 70.83
C HIS A 267 15.44 22.62 71.14
N THR A 268 16.65 22.94 70.65
CA THR A 268 17.88 22.22 71.01
C THR A 268 18.60 22.98 72.11
N HIS A 269 18.58 22.48 73.35
CA HIS A 269 19.45 22.99 74.42
C HIS A 269 20.78 22.25 74.42
N ALA A 270 21.87 22.94 74.14
CA ALA A 270 23.21 22.44 74.38
C ALA A 270 23.58 22.64 75.87
N ARG A 271 23.53 21.57 76.66
CA ARG A 271 24.09 21.56 78.02
C ARG A 271 25.46 20.88 77.98
N LYS A 272 26.49 21.55 78.48
CA LYS A 272 27.84 20.98 78.64
C LYS A 272 27.76 19.74 79.54
N HIS A 273 28.39 18.66 79.07
CA HIS A 273 28.53 17.33 79.70
C HIS A 273 27.32 16.36 79.67
N LEU A 274 27.57 15.25 78.96
CA LEU A 274 27.02 13.88 79.07
C LEU A 274 25.54 13.62 78.67
N CYS A 275 25.40 12.86 77.58
CA CYS A 275 24.21 12.18 77.02
C CYS A 275 23.06 13.08 76.50
N MET A 276 22.75 12.98 75.20
CA MET A 276 21.61 13.64 74.56
C MET A 276 20.36 12.74 74.58
N HIS A 277 19.30 13.18 75.23
CA HIS A 277 17.96 12.64 75.04
C HIS A 277 17.07 13.68 74.36
N THR A 278 16.50 13.31 73.21
CA THR A 278 15.50 14.06 72.46
C THR A 278 14.10 13.59 72.89
N HIS A 279 13.26 14.51 73.35
CA HIS A 279 11.83 14.26 73.54
C HIS A 279 11.01 15.08 72.55
N THR A 280 10.04 14.42 71.92
CA THR A 280 9.10 15.00 70.96
C THR A 280 7.71 14.90 71.57
N HIS A 281 7.05 16.03 71.81
CA HIS A 281 5.64 16.07 72.18
C HIS A 281 4.83 16.65 71.03
N THR A 282 3.75 15.95 70.67
CA THR A 282 2.79 16.38 69.65
C THR A 282 1.46 16.66 70.35
N HIS A 283 0.97 17.89 70.27
CA HIS A 283 -0.38 18.24 70.70
C HIS A 283 -1.27 18.50 69.49
N THR A 284 -2.45 17.88 69.48
CA THR A 284 -3.51 18.11 68.50
C THR A 284 -4.65 18.84 69.21
N HIS A 285 -5.01 20.02 68.75
CA HIS A 285 -6.28 20.66 69.11
C HIS A 285 -7.22 20.58 67.91
N THR A 286 -8.43 20.09 68.15
CA THR A 286 -9.55 19.97 67.20
C THR A 286 -10.11 21.32 66.80
#